data_AF-A0A6J6F718-F1
#
_entry.id   AF-A0A6J6F718-F1
#
_cell.length_a   1.000
_cell.length_b   1.000
_cell.length_c   1.000
_cell.angle_alpha   90.00
_cell.angle_beta   90.00
_cell.angle_gamma   90.00
#
_symmetry.space_group_name_H-M   'P 1'
#
loop_
_entity.id
_entity.type
_entity.pdbx_description
1 polymer ?
#
loop_
_entity_poly.entity_id
_entity_poly.type
_entity_poly.pdbx_seq_one_letter_code
_entity_poly.pdbx_strand_id
1 'polypeptide(L)'
;MSQQIETQIDVTLTERDRMSAFFRIILVVPMAIFVASFTPSDLSTSNSNYFAVGFLALPAALAIIFRRIYPSYLLAFNEALLSLQTRVDAYLLLLTDEYPSIEENEIVSVDFPPVDAKLLNQWLPLVKWFLAIPLYIVGIFYIIFAFFLTIFAWFSILFTGNYPEKCAEGVVGTIAYWNRVAGYALLLVTDEYPSFSL
;
A
#
# COMPACT_ATOMS: atom_id res chain seq x y z
N MET A 1 -12.19 5.08 -17.51
CA MET A 1 -11.68 4.07 -16.56
C MET A 1 -10.18 4.22 -16.57
N SER A 2 -9.58 4.79 -15.52
CA SER A 2 -8.11 4.79 -15.37
C SER A 2 -7.64 3.35 -15.27
N GLN A 3 -6.50 3.02 -15.87
CA GLN A 3 -5.90 1.68 -15.75
C GLN A 3 -5.02 1.61 -14.49
N GLN A 4 -5.42 2.26 -13.41
CA GLN A 4 -4.65 2.35 -12.17
C GLN A 4 -5.34 1.58 -11.05
N ILE A 5 -4.59 1.28 -10.00
CA ILE A 5 -5.14 0.69 -8.77
C ILE A 5 -6.03 1.74 -8.11
N GLU A 6 -7.26 1.34 -7.79
CA GLU A 6 -8.20 2.16 -7.02
C GLU A 6 -8.17 1.68 -5.57
N THR A 7 -8.18 2.62 -4.62
CA THR A 7 -8.14 2.31 -3.19
C THR A 7 -9.32 3.00 -2.54
N GLN A 8 -10.18 2.21 -1.90
CA GLN A 8 -11.35 2.71 -1.18
C GLN A 8 -11.21 2.31 0.28
N ILE A 9 -11.37 3.29 1.17
CA ILE A 9 -11.25 3.10 2.61
C ILE A 9 -12.46 3.78 3.23
N ASP A 10 -13.31 3.00 3.90
CA ASP A 10 -14.38 3.54 4.73
C ASP A 10 -13.78 4.00 6.06
N VAL A 11 -13.79 5.32 6.28
CA VAL A 11 -13.16 5.95 7.44
C VAL A 11 -14.20 6.20 8.52
N THR A 12 -13.98 5.62 9.69
CA THR A 12 -14.82 5.94 10.86
C THR A 12 -14.39 7.30 11.42
N LEU A 13 -15.26 8.31 11.33
CA LEU A 13 -14.93 9.68 11.77
C LEU A 13 -15.32 9.98 13.23
N THR A 14 -16.41 9.38 13.73
CA THR A 14 -17.01 9.68 15.03
C THR A 14 -16.97 8.50 15.98
N GLU A 15 -17.11 8.76 17.28
CA GLU A 15 -17.20 7.73 18.34
C GLU A 15 -15.99 6.77 18.39
N ARG A 16 -14.80 7.33 18.16
CA ARG A 16 -13.54 6.58 18.08
C ARG A 16 -13.15 5.95 19.42
N ASP A 17 -12.62 4.73 19.37
CA ASP A 17 -12.05 4.09 20.56
C ASP A 17 -10.68 4.69 20.90
N ARG A 18 -10.67 5.49 21.97
CA ARG A 18 -9.48 6.19 22.47
C ARG A 18 -8.39 5.23 22.96
N MET A 19 -8.78 4.08 23.54
CA MET A 19 -7.82 3.15 24.12
C MET A 19 -7.11 2.35 23.02
N SER A 20 -7.87 1.90 22.02
CA SER A 20 -7.32 1.32 20.78
C SER A 20 -6.39 2.31 20.06
N ALA A 21 -6.81 3.57 19.93
CA ALA A 21 -5.99 4.62 19.32
C ALA A 21 -4.68 4.88 20.08
N PHE A 22 -4.68 4.83 21.41
CA PHE A 22 -3.48 5.02 22.21
C PHE A 22 -2.47 3.87 22.08
N PHE A 23 -2.93 2.62 22.15
CA PHE A 23 -2.08 1.43 22.11
C PHE A 23 -1.79 0.90 20.71
N ARG A 24 -2.16 1.65 19.67
CA ARG A 24 -2.19 1.18 18.29
C ARG A 24 -0.88 0.61 17.77
N ILE A 25 0.23 1.25 18.13
CA ILE A 25 1.59 0.82 17.76
C ILE A 25 1.92 -0.56 18.35
N ILE A 26 1.40 -0.88 19.55
CA ILE A 26 1.59 -2.19 20.19
C ILE A 26 0.62 -3.21 19.62
N LEU A 27 -0.64 -2.81 19.42
CA LEU A 27 -1.68 -3.71 18.90
C LEU A 27 -1.38 -4.17 17.48
N VAL A 28 -0.79 -3.33 16.63
CA VAL A 28 -0.48 -3.71 15.23
C VAL A 28 0.67 -4.72 15.11
N VAL A 29 1.49 -4.91 16.16
CA VAL A 29 2.73 -5.72 16.11
C VAL A 29 2.50 -7.14 15.58
N PRO A 30 1.52 -7.93 16.05
CA PRO A 30 1.32 -9.29 15.55
C PRO A 30 1.01 -9.32 14.05
N MET A 31 0.20 -8.38 13.57
CA MET A 31 -0.10 -8.28 12.15
C MET A 31 1.10 -7.78 11.34
N ALA A 32 1.88 -6.84 11.87
CA ALA A 32 3.12 -6.39 11.24
C ALA A 32 4.13 -7.53 11.10
N ILE A 33 4.25 -8.40 12.12
CA ILE A 33 5.08 -9.61 12.05
C ILE A 33 4.55 -10.57 10.98
N PHE A 34 3.24 -10.79 10.93
CA PHE A 34 2.60 -11.64 9.92
C PHE A 34 2.88 -11.14 8.51
N VAL A 35 2.70 -9.85 8.24
CA VAL A 35 3.02 -9.24 6.94
C VAL A 35 4.52 -9.32 6.62
N ALA A 36 5.38 -9.03 7.60
CA ALA A 36 6.83 -9.12 7.42
C ALA A 36 7.30 -10.54 7.09
N SER A 37 6.57 -11.58 7.51
CA SER A 37 6.90 -12.98 7.22
C SER A 37 6.85 -13.33 5.72
N PHE A 38 6.11 -12.57 4.90
CA PHE A 38 6.10 -12.73 3.45
C PHE A 38 7.36 -12.18 2.77
N THR A 39 8.17 -11.40 3.49
CA THR A 39 9.41 -10.85 2.97
C THR A 39 10.55 -11.83 3.22
N PRO A 40 11.24 -12.34 2.19
CA PRO A 40 12.37 -13.24 2.39
C PRO A 40 13.50 -12.51 3.12
N SER A 41 13.73 -12.85 4.39
CA SER A 41 14.86 -12.36 5.19
C SER A 41 15.86 -13.50 5.40
N ASP A 42 17.12 -13.29 5.05
CA ASP A 42 18.19 -14.19 5.45
C ASP A 42 18.50 -13.96 6.93
N LEU A 43 18.14 -14.92 7.79
CA LEU A 43 18.34 -14.84 9.24
C LEU A 43 19.82 -14.84 9.65
N SER A 44 20.72 -15.22 8.73
CA SER A 44 22.15 -15.43 9.02
C SER A 44 23.05 -14.23 8.73
N THR A 45 22.59 -13.25 7.93
CA THR A 45 23.40 -12.10 7.54
C THR A 45 22.67 -10.81 7.92
N SER A 46 23.32 -9.93 8.70
CA SER A 46 22.80 -8.60 9.09
C SER A 46 22.73 -7.59 7.92
N ASN A 47 22.52 -8.08 6.70
CA ASN A 47 22.36 -7.26 5.50
C ASN A 47 20.90 -7.36 5.08
N SER A 48 20.18 -6.24 5.14
CA SER A 48 18.83 -6.13 4.60
C SER A 48 18.89 -6.28 3.08
N ASN A 49 18.85 -7.52 2.60
CA ASN A 49 19.05 -7.82 1.19
C ASN A 49 17.91 -7.21 0.35
N TYR A 50 18.29 -6.36 -0.61
CA TYR A 50 17.46 -5.83 -1.71
C TYR A 50 16.70 -6.92 -2.51
N PHE A 51 16.96 -8.20 -2.25
CA PHE A 51 16.19 -9.35 -2.76
C PHE A 51 14.73 -9.39 -2.29
N ALA A 52 14.40 -8.78 -1.15
CA ALA A 52 13.05 -8.72 -0.62
C ALA A 52 12.03 -8.11 -1.60
N VAL A 53 12.37 -6.97 -2.19
CA VAL A 53 11.54 -6.27 -3.20
C VAL A 53 11.48 -7.08 -4.51
N GLY A 54 12.55 -7.83 -4.81
CA GLY A 54 12.62 -8.70 -5.97
C GLY A 54 11.63 -9.86 -5.92
N PHE A 55 11.27 -10.39 -4.74
CA PHE A 55 10.40 -11.57 -4.66
C PHE A 55 9.03 -11.39 -5.32
N LEU A 56 8.45 -10.18 -5.21
CA LEU A 56 7.13 -9.86 -5.77
C LEU A 56 7.21 -9.34 -7.20
N ALA A 57 8.21 -8.50 -7.49
CA ALA A 57 8.32 -7.78 -8.76
C ALA A 57 9.06 -8.58 -9.83
N LEU A 58 10.10 -9.33 -9.45
CA LEU A 58 11.03 -9.96 -10.38
C LEU A 58 10.36 -11.11 -11.17
N PRO A 59 9.61 -12.04 -10.54
CA PRO A 59 8.91 -13.08 -11.30
C PRO A 59 7.92 -12.49 -12.32
N ALA A 60 7.19 -11.44 -11.94
CA ALA A 60 6.28 -10.73 -12.83
C ALA A 60 7.05 -10.05 -13.98
N ALA A 61 8.12 -9.33 -13.68
CA ALA A 61 8.97 -8.67 -14.68
C ALA A 61 9.54 -9.67 -15.70
N LEU A 62 10.11 -10.79 -15.23
CA LEU A 62 10.65 -11.82 -16.11
C LEU A 62 9.56 -12.47 -16.98
N ALA A 63 8.39 -12.75 -16.40
CA ALA A 63 7.27 -13.31 -17.15
C ALA A 63 6.77 -12.35 -18.25
N ILE A 64 6.72 -11.04 -17.97
CA ILE A 64 6.37 -10.01 -18.95
C ILE A 64 7.45 -9.89 -20.04
N ILE A 65 8.73 -9.81 -19.65
CA ILE A 65 9.87 -9.64 -20.59
C ILE A 65 10.01 -10.84 -21.52
N PHE A 66 9.99 -12.07 -20.99
CA PHE A 66 10.29 -13.28 -21.76
C PHE A 66 9.06 -13.93 -22.37
N ARG A 67 7.90 -13.84 -21.72
CA ARG A 67 6.69 -14.58 -22.12
C ARG A 67 5.49 -13.69 -22.43
N ARG A 68 5.55 -12.37 -22.18
CA ARG A 68 4.41 -11.44 -22.33
C ARG A 68 3.12 -11.95 -21.66
N ILE A 69 3.29 -12.59 -20.51
CA ILE A 69 2.20 -13.13 -19.69
C ILE A 69 2.42 -12.61 -18.28
N TYR A 70 1.36 -12.10 -17.68
CA TYR A 70 1.31 -11.81 -16.25
C TYR A 70 0.70 -13.05 -15.56
N PRO A 71 1.46 -13.82 -14.76
CA PRO A 71 0.93 -15.03 -14.16
C PRO A 71 -0.22 -14.73 -13.19
N SER A 72 -1.37 -15.40 -13.35
CA SER A 72 -2.58 -15.12 -12.57
C SER A 72 -2.39 -15.32 -11.06
N TYR A 73 -1.63 -16.33 -10.65
CA TYR A 73 -1.33 -16.57 -9.24
C TYR A 73 -0.47 -15.47 -8.61
N LEU A 74 0.45 -14.85 -9.38
CA LEU A 74 1.21 -13.69 -8.90
C LEU A 74 0.33 -12.46 -8.79
N LEU A 75 -0.63 -12.30 -9.71
CA LEU A 75 -1.56 -11.17 -9.68
C LEU A 75 -2.42 -11.24 -8.43
N ALA A 76 -3.07 -12.38 -8.22
CA ALA A 76 -3.91 -12.63 -7.05
C ALA A 76 -3.11 -12.50 -5.74
N PHE A 77 -1.86 -12.96 -5.71
CA PHE A 77 -1.01 -12.80 -4.54
C PHE A 77 -0.65 -11.33 -4.28
N ASN A 78 -0.25 -10.59 -5.31
CA ASN A 78 0.10 -9.17 -5.20
C ASN A 78 -1.11 -8.33 -4.78
N GLU A 79 -2.30 -8.64 -5.30
CA GLU A 79 -3.57 -8.04 -4.92
C GLU A 79 -3.93 -8.31 -3.46
N ALA A 80 -3.87 -9.58 -3.03
CA ALA A 80 -4.13 -9.96 -1.66
C ALA A 80 -3.15 -9.31 -0.67
N LEU A 81 -1.85 -9.29 -1.01
CA LEU A 81 -0.81 -8.72 -0.15
C LEU A 81 -0.90 -7.19 -0.07
N LEU A 82 -1.13 -6.50 -1.19
CA LEU A 82 -1.31 -5.04 -1.19
C LEU A 82 -2.58 -4.63 -0.43
N SER A 83 -3.66 -5.39 -0.59
CA SER A 83 -4.91 -5.17 0.17
C SER A 83 -4.71 -5.37 1.66
N LEU A 84 -4.00 -6.43 2.07
CA LEU A 84 -3.65 -6.68 3.46
C LEU A 84 -2.75 -5.57 4.02
N GLN A 85 -1.71 -5.16 3.30
CA GLN A 85 -0.84 -4.05 3.68
C GLN A 85 -1.64 -2.76 3.87
N THR A 86 -2.55 -2.46 2.94
CA THR A 86 -3.43 -1.28 3.00
C THR A 86 -4.34 -1.33 4.23
N ARG A 87 -4.89 -2.50 4.58
CA ARG A 87 -5.65 -2.70 5.83
C ARG A 87 -4.81 -2.41 7.07
N VAL A 88 -3.56 -2.90 7.09
CA VAL A 88 -2.62 -2.64 8.19
C VAL A 88 -2.27 -1.17 8.28
N ASP A 89 -2.02 -0.51 7.15
CA ASP A 89 -1.71 0.92 7.11
C ASP A 89 -2.91 1.78 7.53
N ALA A 90 -4.13 1.41 7.09
CA ALA A 90 -5.35 2.07 7.53
C ALA A 90 -5.57 1.93 9.04
N TYR A 91 -5.27 0.76 9.62
CA TYR A 91 -5.28 0.57 11.06
C TYR A 91 -4.20 1.42 11.73
N LEU A 92 -2.94 1.30 11.29
CA LEU A 92 -1.79 1.98 11.90
C LEU A 92 -1.94 3.51 11.88
N LEU A 93 -2.42 4.06 10.76
CA LEU A 93 -2.64 5.49 10.55
C LEU A 93 -4.00 5.99 11.07
N LEU A 94 -4.66 5.20 11.92
CA LEU A 94 -5.87 5.56 12.66
C LEU A 94 -7.10 5.84 11.77
N LEU A 95 -7.23 5.25 10.58
CA LEU A 95 -8.39 5.47 9.69
C LEU A 95 -9.61 4.60 10.06
N THR A 96 -9.39 3.34 10.40
CA THR A 96 -10.42 2.44 10.94
C THR A 96 -10.21 2.25 12.44
N ASP A 97 -11.15 1.71 13.22
CA ASP A 97 -10.90 1.23 14.61
C ASP A 97 -10.85 -0.30 14.70
N GLU A 98 -11.36 -0.98 13.68
CA GLU A 98 -11.39 -2.43 13.62
C GLU A 98 -9.99 -2.99 13.39
N TYR A 99 -9.63 -4.02 14.15
CA TYR A 99 -8.37 -4.72 13.97
C TYR A 99 -8.31 -5.32 12.55
N PRO A 100 -7.18 -5.18 11.83
CA PRO A 100 -7.11 -5.57 10.43
C PRO A 100 -7.42 -7.06 10.26
N SER A 101 -8.38 -7.37 9.39
CA SER A 101 -8.66 -8.75 8.98
C SER A 101 -7.54 -9.27 8.10
N ILE A 102 -7.26 -10.58 8.15
CA ILE A 102 -6.34 -11.24 7.21
C ILE A 102 -7.03 -11.41 5.85
N GLU A 103 -8.31 -11.74 5.87
CA GLU A 103 -9.14 -11.88 4.67
C GLU A 103 -9.72 -10.53 4.21
N GLU A 104 -10.21 -10.51 2.98
CA GLU A 104 -10.84 -9.35 2.36
C GLU A 104 -12.08 -8.88 3.15
N ASN A 105 -12.31 -7.57 3.15
CA ASN A 105 -13.39 -6.91 3.89
C ASN A 105 -13.87 -5.69 3.09
N GLU A 106 -15.13 -5.31 3.25
CA GLU A 106 -15.77 -4.14 2.66
C GLU A 106 -15.19 -2.79 3.17
N ILE A 107 -14.52 -2.75 4.32
CA ILE A 107 -13.97 -1.50 4.90
C ILE A 107 -12.78 -0.97 4.10
N VAL A 108 -11.94 -1.85 3.58
CA VAL A 108 -10.73 -1.48 2.82
C VAL A 108 -10.62 -2.38 1.62
N SER A 109 -10.92 -1.84 0.44
CA SER A 109 -10.76 -2.51 -0.83
C SER A 109 -9.67 -1.84 -1.67
N VAL A 110 -8.91 -2.66 -2.39
CA VAL A 110 -7.90 -2.22 -3.33
C VAL A 110 -8.17 -2.94 -4.64
N ASP A 111 -8.84 -2.26 -5.55
CA ASP A 111 -9.29 -2.85 -6.80
C ASP A 111 -8.20 -2.75 -7.86
N PHE A 112 -7.85 -3.90 -8.43
CA PHE A 112 -6.85 -3.99 -9.49
C PHE A 112 -7.53 -3.80 -10.85
N PRO A 113 -6.92 -3.02 -11.77
CA PRO A 113 -7.43 -2.94 -13.12
C PRO A 113 -7.26 -4.29 -13.83
N PRO A 114 -8.11 -4.62 -14.82
CA PRO A 114 -7.96 -5.84 -15.59
C PRO A 114 -6.60 -5.86 -16.30
N VAL A 115 -5.74 -6.82 -15.95
CA VAL A 115 -4.37 -6.90 -16.46
C VAL A 115 -4.31 -7.76 -17.72
N ASP A 116 -4.24 -7.12 -18.87
CA ASP A 116 -3.93 -7.79 -20.13
C ASP A 116 -2.44 -7.68 -20.45
N ALA A 117 -1.70 -8.76 -20.18
CA ALA A 117 -0.25 -8.84 -20.42
C ALA A 117 0.17 -8.60 -21.88
N LYS A 118 -0.75 -8.73 -22.84
CA LYS A 118 -0.51 -8.42 -24.25
C LYS A 118 -0.48 -6.92 -24.55
N LEU A 119 -1.14 -6.12 -23.71
CA LEU A 119 -1.17 -4.66 -23.82
C LEU A 119 0.02 -4.03 -23.09
N LEU A 120 0.59 -4.73 -22.10
CA LEU A 120 1.79 -4.32 -21.38
C LEU A 120 3.04 -4.36 -22.28
N ASN A 121 3.85 -3.32 -22.22
CA ASN A 121 5.10 -3.24 -22.97
C ASN A 121 6.19 -4.07 -22.30
N GLN A 122 6.77 -5.00 -23.07
CA GLN A 122 7.79 -5.95 -22.61
C GLN A 122 9.07 -5.31 -22.02
N TRP A 123 9.44 -4.10 -22.45
CA TRP A 123 10.69 -3.46 -22.02
C TRP A 123 10.50 -2.46 -20.89
N LEU A 124 9.26 -2.02 -20.64
CA LEU A 124 8.98 -1.03 -19.61
C LEU A 124 9.38 -1.48 -18.20
N PRO A 125 9.21 -2.76 -17.77
CA PRO A 125 9.67 -3.17 -16.43
C PRO A 125 11.12 -2.80 -16.09
N LEU A 126 12.01 -2.78 -17.09
CA LEU A 126 13.43 -2.43 -16.92
C LEU A 126 13.68 -0.93 -16.73
N VAL A 127 12.73 -0.07 -17.11
CA VAL A 127 12.89 1.39 -17.08
C VAL A 127 11.95 2.03 -16.04
N LYS A 128 10.85 1.36 -15.68
CA LYS A 128 9.85 1.87 -14.74
C LYS A 128 10.41 2.24 -13.39
N TRP A 129 11.32 1.43 -12.83
CA TRP A 129 11.93 1.74 -11.53
C TRP A 129 12.75 3.05 -11.57
N PHE A 130 13.32 3.41 -12.72
CA PHE A 130 14.00 4.69 -12.92
C PHE A 130 12.99 5.84 -13.10
N LEU A 131 11.93 5.63 -13.89
CA LEU A 131 10.84 6.61 -14.06
C LEU A 131 10.02 6.84 -12.78
N ALA A 132 10.09 5.91 -11.82
CA ALA A 132 9.46 6.03 -10.51
C ALA A 132 10.25 6.93 -9.54
N ILE A 133 11.50 7.33 -9.85
CA ILE A 133 12.31 8.18 -8.97
C ILE A 133 11.58 9.49 -8.62
N PRO A 134 11.01 10.27 -9.57
CA PRO A 134 10.21 11.46 -9.24
C PRO A 134 9.00 11.16 -8.36
N LEU A 135 8.33 10.02 -8.59
CA LEU A 135 7.18 9.59 -7.79
C LEU A 135 7.59 9.29 -6.35
N TYR A 136 8.73 8.65 -6.14
CA TYR A 136 9.23 8.40 -4.79
C TYR A 136 9.61 9.69 -4.06
N ILE A 137 10.21 10.66 -4.77
CA ILE A 137 10.53 11.97 -4.18
C ILE A 137 9.25 12.65 -3.68
N VAL A 138 8.21 12.73 -4.52
CA VAL A 138 6.91 13.29 -4.11
C VAL A 138 6.26 12.46 -3.00
N GLY A 139 6.36 11.13 -3.09
CA GLY A 139 5.83 10.20 -2.09
C GLY A 139 6.45 10.40 -0.70
N ILE A 140 7.74 10.73 -0.62
CA ILE A 140 8.41 11.06 0.66
C ILE A 140 7.79 12.32 1.27
N PHE A 141 7.51 13.36 0.48
CA PHE A 141 6.81 14.54 0.97
C PHE A 141 5.41 14.19 1.49
N TYR A 142 4.68 13.31 0.81
CA TYR A 142 3.37 12.84 1.29
C TYR A 142 3.44 11.99 2.56
N ILE A 143 4.47 11.15 2.73
CA ILE A 143 4.68 10.42 3.99
C ILE A 143 4.90 11.40 5.14
N ILE A 144 5.75 12.41 4.95
CA ILE A 144 6.01 13.42 5.98
C ILE A 144 4.73 14.20 6.29
N PHE A 145 3.97 14.57 5.27
CA PHE A 145 2.68 15.25 5.43
C PHE A 145 1.67 14.39 6.20
N ALA A 146 1.47 13.14 5.80
CA ALA A 146 0.59 12.18 6.46
C ALA A 146 1.03 11.92 7.90
N PHE A 147 2.33 11.85 8.18
CA PHE A 147 2.85 11.69 9.56
C PHE A 147 2.37 12.82 10.49
N PHE A 148 2.44 14.08 10.05
CA PHE A 148 1.92 15.20 10.84
C PHE A 148 0.38 15.16 10.98
N LEU A 149 -0.34 14.78 9.92
CA LEU A 149 -1.80 14.60 9.99
C LEU A 149 -2.20 13.51 10.98
N THR A 150 -1.50 12.38 10.97
CA THR A 150 -1.74 11.25 11.87
C THR A 150 -1.47 11.65 13.33
N ILE A 151 -0.40 12.41 13.61
CA ILE A 151 -0.13 12.93 14.96
C ILE A 151 -1.27 13.84 15.42
N PHE A 152 -1.70 14.77 14.55
CA PHE A 152 -2.80 15.68 14.88
C PHE A 152 -4.12 14.92 15.12
N ALA A 153 -4.43 13.97 14.24
CA ALA A 153 -5.61 13.12 14.36
C ALA A 153 -5.56 12.28 15.63
N TRP A 154 -4.40 11.73 15.99
CA TRP A 154 -4.21 10.97 17.22
C TRP A 154 -4.58 11.78 18.45
N PHE A 155 -4.08 13.02 18.59
CA PHE A 155 -4.49 13.90 19.68
C PHE A 155 -5.98 14.24 19.62
N SER A 156 -6.53 14.52 18.44
CA SER A 156 -7.97 14.80 18.28
C SER A 156 -8.85 13.64 18.76
N ILE A 157 -8.48 12.40 18.44
CA ILE A 157 -9.17 11.19 18.88
C ILE A 157 -9.08 11.04 20.40
N LEU A 158 -7.89 11.22 20.99
CA LEU A 158 -7.71 11.04 22.44
C LEU A 158 -8.55 12.03 23.27
N PHE A 159 -8.61 13.29 22.85
CA PHE A 159 -9.35 14.31 23.59
C PHE A 159 -10.84 14.33 23.25
N THR A 160 -11.17 14.28 21.96
CA THR A 160 -12.53 14.53 21.45
C THR A 160 -13.26 13.23 21.10
N GLY A 161 -12.55 12.16 20.77
CA GLY A 161 -13.13 10.93 20.21
C GLY A 161 -13.53 11.07 18.73
N ASN A 162 -13.10 12.14 18.06
CA ASN A 162 -13.43 12.43 16.67
C ASN A 162 -12.17 12.54 15.82
N TYR A 163 -12.19 11.92 14.64
CA TYR A 163 -11.17 12.02 13.62
C TYR A 163 -11.47 13.21 12.68
N PRO A 164 -10.56 14.20 12.53
CA PRO A 164 -10.79 15.32 11.63
C PRO A 164 -10.84 14.87 10.16
N GLU A 165 -11.93 15.17 9.46
CA GLU A 165 -12.16 14.75 8.07
C GLU A 165 -11.01 15.16 7.12
N LYS A 166 -10.46 16.37 7.29
CA LYS A 166 -9.31 16.83 6.48
C LYS A 166 -8.03 16.06 6.70
N CYS A 167 -7.82 15.54 7.91
CA CYS A 167 -6.71 14.62 8.15
C CYS A 167 -6.97 13.29 7.45
N ALA A 168 -8.21 12.80 7.44
CA ALA A 168 -8.56 11.52 6.87
C ALA A 168 -8.36 11.54 5.35
N GLU A 169 -8.90 12.58 4.68
CA GLU A 169 -8.70 12.81 3.25
C GLU A 169 -7.21 12.79 2.87
N GLY A 170 -6.37 13.50 3.61
CA GLY A 170 -4.93 13.57 3.32
C GLY A 170 -4.18 12.26 3.53
N VAL A 171 -4.53 11.51 4.59
CA VAL A 171 -3.92 10.20 4.89
C VAL A 171 -4.39 9.14 3.89
N VAL A 172 -5.70 9.08 3.59
CA VAL A 172 -6.26 8.17 2.56
C VAL A 172 -5.64 8.45 1.20
N GLY A 173 -5.56 9.71 0.78
CA GLY A 173 -4.92 10.08 -0.49
C GLY A 173 -3.46 9.66 -0.54
N THR A 174 -2.75 9.73 0.60
CA THR A 174 -1.34 9.30 0.67
C THR A 174 -1.21 7.78 0.50
N ILE A 175 -2.09 7.00 1.14
CA ILE A 175 -2.13 5.54 0.96
C ILE A 175 -2.48 5.20 -0.50
N ALA A 176 -3.52 5.81 -1.07
CA ALA A 176 -3.92 5.60 -2.46
C ALA A 176 -2.83 5.99 -3.46
N TYR A 177 -2.06 7.05 -3.17
CA TYR A 177 -0.87 7.43 -3.96
C TYR A 177 0.18 6.32 -3.94
N TRP A 178 0.55 5.81 -2.77
CA TRP A 178 1.55 4.74 -2.65
C TRP A 178 1.08 3.43 -3.27
N ASN A 179 -0.20 3.08 -3.17
CA ASN A 179 -0.77 1.93 -3.86
C ASN A 179 -0.67 2.05 -5.38
N ARG A 180 -0.95 3.23 -5.95
CA ARG A 180 -0.74 3.49 -7.39
C ARG A 180 0.72 3.38 -7.80
N VAL A 181 1.64 3.94 -7.00
CA VAL A 181 3.09 3.84 -7.24
C VAL A 181 3.56 2.39 -7.18
N ALA A 182 3.10 1.61 -6.19
CA ALA A 182 3.40 0.19 -6.08
C ALA A 182 2.86 -0.59 -7.29
N GLY A 183 1.62 -0.33 -7.72
CA GLY A 183 1.01 -0.93 -8.91
C GLY A 183 1.81 -0.70 -10.19
N TYR A 184 2.33 0.51 -10.38
CA TYR A 184 3.14 0.87 -11.53
C TYR A 184 4.57 0.30 -11.44
N ALA A 185 5.29 0.55 -10.35
CA ALA A 185 6.74 0.35 -10.27
C ALA A 185 7.17 -1.02 -9.74
N LEU A 186 6.37 -1.62 -8.84
CA LEU A 186 6.70 -2.89 -8.19
C LEU A 186 5.87 -4.05 -8.73
N LEU A 187 4.55 -3.90 -8.75
CA LEU A 187 3.64 -4.96 -9.16
C LEU A 187 3.51 -5.06 -10.67
N LEU A 188 3.86 -4.02 -11.42
CA LEU A 188 3.84 -4.00 -12.90
C LEU A 188 2.47 -4.31 -13.51
N VAL A 189 1.41 -3.92 -12.79
CA VAL A 189 -0.01 -4.16 -13.14
C VAL A 189 -0.47 -3.18 -14.22
N THR A 190 0.15 -1.99 -14.27
CA THR A 190 -0.21 -0.93 -15.22
C THR A 190 1.02 -0.25 -15.82
N ASP A 191 0.93 0.12 -17.10
CA ASP A 191 1.91 0.98 -17.80
C ASP A 191 1.56 2.47 -17.73
N GLU A 192 0.37 2.82 -17.23
CA GLU A 192 -0.06 4.20 -17.06
C GLU A 192 0.74 4.88 -15.95
N TYR A 193 1.36 6.03 -16.25
CA TYR A 193 2.14 6.76 -15.26
C TYR A 193 1.23 7.33 -14.15
N PRO A 194 1.50 7.03 -12.86
CA PRO A 194 0.68 7.53 -11.75
C PRO A 194 0.57 9.04 -11.72
N SER A 195 -0.63 9.55 -11.42
CA SER A 195 -0.82 10.99 -11.20
C SER A 195 -0.18 11.42 -9.87
N PHE A 196 0.39 12.62 -9.83
CA PHE A 196 0.93 13.21 -8.61
C PHE A 196 -0.14 13.68 -7.62
N SER A 197 -1.43 13.67 -7.98
CA SER A 197 -2.50 14.09 -7.07
C SER A 197 -2.86 13.02 -6.06
N LEU A 198 -3.15 13.46 -4.83
CA LEU A 198 -3.77 12.66 -3.78
C LEU A 198 -5.20 12.30 -4.14
#